data_AF-A0A3D5PUG1-F1
#
_entry.id   AF-A0A3D5PUG1-F1
#
_cell.length_a   1.000
_cell.length_b   1.000
_cell.length_c   1.000
_cell.angle_alpha   90.00
_cell.angle_beta   90.00
_cell.angle_gamma   90.00
#
_symmetry.space_group_name_H-M   'P 1'
#
loop_
_entity.id
_entity.type
_entity.pdbx_description
1 polymer ?
#
loop_
_entity_poly.entity_id
_entity_poly.type
_entity_poly.pdbx_seq_one_letter_code
_entity_poly.pdbx_strand_id
1 'polypeptide(L)' 'YYEEPIHKMQMQKLKMNAFLHYDFTEAEGFGSALGLSLLDAAIDMLNQMKTFGTADVDVAIDGAGSGRQRKEIK' A
#
# COMPACT_ATOMS: atom_id res chain seq x y z
N TYR A 1 14.84 -10.84 5.57
CA TYR A 1 14.36 -11.23 4.22
C TYR A 1 13.99 -12.70 4.30
N TYR A 2 12.78 -13.07 3.84
CA TYR A 2 12.35 -14.47 3.84
C TYR A 2 13.14 -15.24 2.77
N GLU A 3 14.21 -15.90 3.20
CA GLU A 3 15.20 -16.59 2.37
C GLU A 3 14.78 -18.05 2.06
N GLU A 4 13.51 -18.28 1.75
CA GLU A 4 13.04 -19.60 1.32
C GLU A 4 13.11 -19.70 -0.22
N PRO A 5 13.94 -20.60 -0.78
CA PRO A 5 14.19 -20.66 -2.23
C PRO A 5 12.94 -20.93 -3.08
N ILE A 6 12.02 -21.79 -2.61
CA ILE A 6 10.82 -22.16 -3.38
C ILE A 6 9.88 -20.96 -3.47
N HIS A 7 9.70 -20.21 -2.38
CA HIS A 7 8.90 -19.00 -2.34
C HIS A 7 9.44 -17.94 -3.31
N LYS A 8 10.77 -17.76 -3.39
CA LYS A 8 11.38 -16.86 -4.37
C LYS A 8 11.08 -17.29 -5.81
N MET A 9 11.17 -18.59 -6.12
CA MET A 9 10.83 -19.13 -7.44
C MET A 9 9.34 -18.94 -7.77
N GLN A 10 8.46 -19.18 -6.79
CA GLN A 10 7.00 -18.97 -6.92
C GLN A 10 6.67 -17.51 -7.23
N MET A 11 7.24 -16.56 -6.47
CA MET A 11 7.04 -15.13 -6.69
C MET A 11 7.55 -14.68 -8.06
N GLN A 12 8.72 -15.18 -8.49
CA GLN A 12 9.24 -14.91 -9.83
C GLN A 12 8.31 -15.47 -10.92
N LYS A 13 7.81 -16.70 -10.76
CA LYS A 13 6.89 -17.33 -11.71
C LYS A 13 5.58 -16.56 -11.85
N LEU A 14 5.05 -16.07 -10.73
CA LEU A 14 3.81 -15.27 -10.68
C LEU A 14 4.02 -13.79 -11.04
N LYS A 15 5.27 -13.34 -11.19
CA LYS A 15 5.65 -11.92 -11.37
C LYS A 15 5.10 -11.03 -10.24
N MET A 16 5.18 -11.53 -9.02
CA MET A 16 4.72 -10.83 -7.80
C MET A 16 5.90 -10.47 -6.90
N ASN A 17 5.71 -9.45 -6.06
CA ASN A 17 6.63 -9.09 -4.97
C ASN A 17 5.90 -9.22 -3.63
N ALA A 18 6.58 -9.72 -2.60
CA ALA A 18 6.05 -9.72 -1.25
C ALA A 18 6.20 -8.31 -0.64
N PHE A 19 5.21 -7.89 0.15
CA PHE A 19 5.20 -6.56 0.79
C PHE A 19 5.54 -6.61 2.29
N LEU A 20 5.42 -7.79 2.92
CA LEU A 20 5.69 -8.01 4.33
C LEU A 20 6.92 -8.91 4.48
N HIS A 21 7.93 -8.46 5.23
CA HIS A 21 9.22 -9.13 5.39
C HIS A 21 9.54 -9.33 6.88
N TYR A 22 8.80 -10.22 7.53
CA TYR A 22 8.93 -10.51 8.97
C TYR A 22 9.82 -11.71 9.31
N ASP A 23 10.30 -12.44 8.30
CA ASP A 23 11.12 -13.65 8.45
C ASP A 23 10.44 -14.79 9.24
N PHE A 24 9.11 -14.80 9.27
CA PHE A 24 8.28 -15.89 9.77
C PHE A 24 8.29 -17.10 8.84
N THR A 25 8.26 -18.29 9.41
CA THR A 25 8.22 -19.58 8.70
C THR A 25 6.96 -20.39 9.02
N GLU A 26 6.09 -19.83 9.86
CA GLU A 26 4.81 -20.40 10.25
C GLU A 26 3.89 -20.57 9.03
N ALA A 27 3.29 -21.75 8.94
CA ALA A 27 2.46 -22.17 7.81
C ALA A 27 0.98 -21.77 8.01
N GLU A 28 0.07 -22.52 7.38
CA GLU A 28 -1.39 -22.42 7.61
C GLU A 28 -1.99 -21.05 7.21
N GLY A 29 -1.34 -20.34 6.31
CA GLY A 29 -1.80 -19.02 5.85
C GLY A 29 -1.54 -17.90 6.84
N PHE A 30 -0.68 -18.09 7.85
CA PHE A 30 -0.34 -17.07 8.84
C PHE A 30 0.06 -15.72 8.20
N GLY A 31 0.98 -15.73 7.24
CA GLY A 31 1.37 -14.53 6.49
C GLY A 31 0.23 -13.92 5.66
N SER A 32 -0.69 -14.74 5.15
CA SER A 32 -1.87 -14.27 4.42
C SER A 32 -2.86 -13.56 5.35
N ALA A 33 -3.06 -14.09 6.56
CA ALA A 33 -3.92 -13.46 7.57
C ALA A 33 -3.39 -12.08 8.00
N LEU A 34 -2.07 -11.94 8.20
CA LEU A 34 -1.44 -10.63 8.45
C LEU A 34 -1.66 -9.65 7.28
N GLY A 35 -1.62 -10.15 6.04
CA GLY A 35 -1.89 -9.36 4.84
C GLY A 35 -3.31 -8.78 4.78
N LEU A 36 -4.29 -9.39 5.45
CA LEU A 36 -5.66 -8.86 5.49
C LEU A 36 -5.72 -7.50 6.18
N SER A 37 -4.93 -7.26 7.23
CA SER A 37 -4.88 -5.94 7.89
C SER A 37 -4.32 -4.86 6.98
N LEU A 38 -3.37 -5.20 6.09
CA LEU A 38 -2.87 -4.26 5.08
C LEU A 38 -3.94 -3.93 4.04
N LEU A 39 -4.72 -4.93 3.60
CA LEU A 39 -5.82 -4.70 2.67
C LEU A 39 -6.94 -3.85 3.30
N ASP A 40 -7.25 -4.08 4.58
CA ASP A 40 -8.22 -3.29 5.32
C ASP A 40 -7.79 -1.81 5.40
N ALA A 41 -6.54 -1.55 5.76
CA ALA A 41 -5.97 -0.20 5.77
C ALA A 41 -5.98 0.46 4.37
N ALA A 42 -5.76 -0.31 3.30
CA ALA A 42 -5.84 0.21 1.93
C ALA A 42 -7.28 0.58 1.53
N ILE A 43 -8.27 -0.20 1.98
CA ILE A 43 -9.69 0.11 1.80
C ILE A 43 -10.07 1.36 2.59
N ASP A 44 -9.61 1.48 3.84
CA ASP A 44 -9.82 2.68 4.65
C ASP A 44 -9.18 3.91 4.02
N MET A 45 -7.99 3.79 3.45
CA MET A 45 -7.34 4.86 2.70
C MET A 45 -8.23 5.33 1.54
N LEU A 46 -8.82 4.41 0.77
CA LEU A 46 -9.70 4.77 -0.36
C LEU A 46 -11.02 5.40 0.09
N ASN A 47 -11.60 4.92 1.19
CA ASN A 47 -12.94 5.30 1.63
C ASN A 47 -12.96 6.54 2.52
N GLN A 48 -11.95 6.71 3.38
CA GLN A 48 -11.97 7.72 4.44
C GLN A 48 -11.08 8.92 4.13
N MET A 49 -10.04 8.76 3.30
CA MET A 49 -9.19 9.91 2.96
C MET A 49 -9.91 10.85 2.00
N LYS A 50 -9.86 12.15 2.35
CA LYS A 50 -10.38 13.22 1.51
C LYS A 50 -9.35 13.64 0.46
N THR A 51 -9.85 14.11 -0.67
CA THR A 51 -9.03 14.84 -1.63
C THR A 51 -8.69 16.22 -1.08
N PHE A 52 -7.61 16.84 -1.56
CA PHE A 52 -7.23 18.20 -1.12
C PHE A 52 -8.36 19.22 -1.30
N GLY A 53 -9.12 19.14 -2.40
CA GLY A 53 -10.27 20.02 -2.64
C GLY A 53 -11.41 19.82 -1.64
N THR A 54 -11.76 18.58 -1.30
CA THR A 54 -12.84 18.29 -0.32
C THR A 54 -12.43 18.53 1.14
N ALA A 55 -11.13 18.55 1.42
CA ALA A 55 -10.58 18.92 2.71
C ALA A 55 -10.26 20.43 2.85
N ASP A 56 -10.52 21.23 1.80
CA ASP A 56 -10.15 22.66 1.68
C ASP A 56 -8.71 22.96 2.11
N VAL A 57 -7.80 22.09 1.68
CA VAL A 57 -6.36 22.28 1.90
C VAL A 57 -5.83 23.22 0.83
N ASP A 58 -5.06 24.22 1.25
CA ASP A 58 -4.44 25.16 0.32
C ASP A 58 -3.53 24.44 -0.69
N VAL A 59 -3.61 24.90 -1.94
CA VAL A 59 -2.75 24.41 -3.01
C VAL A 59 -1.35 24.96 -2.75
N ALA A 60 -0.38 24.05 -2.63
CA ALA A 60 1.00 24.45 -2.44
C ALA A 60 1.48 25.31 -3.62
N ILE A 61 2.01 26.49 -3.31
CA ILE A 61 2.56 27.41 -4.30
C ILE A 61 3.96 26.92 -4.74
N ASP A 62 4.67 26.20 -3.86
CA ASP A 62 6.00 25.61 -4.07
C ASP A 62 6.12 24.17 -3.54
N GLY A 63 7.30 23.57 -3.66
CA GLY A 63 7.60 22.23 -3.15
C GLY A 63 6.94 21.07 -3.91
N ALA A 64 6.93 19.88 -3.29
CA ALA A 64 6.52 18.63 -3.93
C ALA A 64 5.02 18.57 -4.32
N GLY A 65 4.20 19.45 -3.73
CA GLY A 65 2.77 19.58 -4.02
C GLY A 65 2.44 20.53 -5.18
N SER A 66 3.36 21.44 -5.54
CA SER A 66 3.15 22.44 -6.58
C SER A 66 2.90 21.79 -7.95
N GLY A 67 1.82 22.20 -8.62
CA GLY A 67 1.37 21.64 -9.90
C GLY A 67 0.73 20.25 -9.84
N ARG A 68 0.76 19.56 -8.69
CA ARG A 68 0.09 18.26 -8.47
C ARG A 68 -1.24 18.41 -7.74
N GLN A 69 -1.29 19.32 -6.76
CA GLN A 69 -2.50 19.66 -6.03
C GLN A 69 -3.38 20.59 -6.89
N ARG A 70 -4.68 20.31 -6.91
CA ARG A 70 -5.68 21.16 -7.56
C ARG A 70 -6.84 21.38 -6.60
N LYS A 71 -7.38 22.60 -6.60
CA LYS A 71 -8.56 22.97 -5.81
C LYS A 71 -9.87 22.49 -6.44
N GLU A 72 -9.83 21.93 -7.66
CA GLU A 72 -11.02 21.49 -8.38
C GLU A 72 -11.80 20.43 -7.58
N ILE A 73 -13.05 20.78 -7.29
CA ILE A 73 -14.07 19.88 -6.74
C ILE A 73 -14.99 19.55 -7.92
N LYS A 74 -15.02 18.30 -8.36
CA LYS A 74 -16.05 17.80 -9.29
C LYS A 74 -17.20 17.20 -8.48
#